data_AF-A0A1E1WRX6-F1
#
_entry.id   AF-A0A1E1WRX6-F1
#
_cell.length_a   1.000
_cell.length_b   1.000
_cell.length_c   1.000
_cell.angle_alpha   90.00
_cell.angle_beta   90.00
_cell.angle_gamma   90.00
#
_symmetry.space_group_name_H-M   'P 1'
#
loop_
_entity.id
_entity.type
_entity.pdbx_description
1 polymer ?
#
loop_
_entity_poly.entity_id
_entity_poly.type
_entity_poly.pdbx_seq_one_letter_code
_entity_poly.pdbx_strand_id
1 'polypeptide(L)'
;AIEYAFLNGTGRKILADDIPMPYALTLYNDRVFWGDWNTGIIEAAKKIDGTNRKTIHSQFDYISDLKVYHRARSSGTNQCGVDNGGCSHLCLPLPSDTRTDYRCACPTHYRLNKDNLTCSEPEEFLLFAQKNAIGRIVVANGECNDAAIPLTGLKSVRAIEYDP
;
A
#
# COMPACT_ATOMS: atom_id res chain seq x y z
N ALA A 1 4.07 23.79 0.75
CA ALA A 1 5.31 23.63 -0.05
C ALA A 1 5.52 22.15 -0.39
N ILE A 2 6.15 21.87 -1.53
CA ILE A 2 6.65 20.55 -1.93
C ILE A 2 8.16 20.54 -1.67
N GLU A 3 8.66 19.45 -1.11
CA GLU A 3 10.05 19.28 -0.71
C GLU A 3 10.59 17.94 -1.22
N TYR A 4 11.92 17.79 -1.22
CA TYR A 4 12.58 16.53 -1.49
C TYR A 4 13.75 16.30 -0.53
N ALA A 5 14.07 15.03 -0.29
CA ALA A 5 15.17 14.59 0.56
C ALA A 5 15.71 13.25 0.04
N PHE A 6 16.86 12.83 0.56
CA PHE A 6 17.35 11.47 0.37
C PHE A 6 16.47 10.47 1.16
N LEU A 7 16.50 9.19 0.77
CA LEU A 7 15.72 8.13 1.45
C LEU A 7 16.08 7.96 2.93
N ASN A 8 17.28 8.37 3.33
CA ASN A 8 17.72 8.39 4.73
C ASN A 8 17.25 9.65 5.50
N GLY A 9 16.39 10.48 4.89
CA GLY A 9 15.86 11.72 5.46
C GLY A 9 16.80 12.93 5.40
N THR A 10 18.05 12.76 4.96
CA THR A 10 19.01 13.88 4.89
C THR A 10 18.84 14.72 3.62
N GLY A 11 19.47 15.90 3.57
CA GLY A 11 19.49 16.74 2.36
C GLY A 11 18.14 17.34 1.98
N ARG A 12 17.24 17.53 2.96
CA ARG A 12 15.91 18.13 2.76
C ARG A 12 16.02 19.54 2.15
N LYS A 13 15.28 19.78 1.07
CA LYS A 13 15.21 21.06 0.36
C LYS A 13 13.79 21.34 -0.12
N ILE A 14 13.41 22.62 -0.14
CA ILE A 14 12.14 23.07 -0.73
C ILE A 14 12.29 23.09 -2.25
N LEU A 15 11.33 22.47 -2.93
CA LEU A 15 11.25 22.41 -4.39
C LEU A 15 10.27 23.44 -4.95
N ALA A 16 9.13 23.61 -4.30
CA ALA A 16 8.12 24.58 -4.68
C ALA A 16 7.33 25.05 -3.46
N ASP A 17 7.10 26.34 -3.38
CA ASP A 17 6.30 27.06 -2.38
C ASP A 17 5.05 27.67 -3.02
N ASP A 18 4.25 28.39 -2.24
CA ASP A 18 2.99 28.98 -2.68
C ASP A 18 2.02 27.95 -3.29
N ILE A 19 1.80 26.86 -2.55
CA ILE A 19 0.83 25.81 -2.87
C ILE A 19 -0.11 25.70 -1.66
N PRO A 20 -1.37 26.18 -1.75
CA PRO A 20 -2.28 26.24 -0.62
C PRO A 20 -2.53 24.89 0.07
N MET A 21 -2.80 23.83 -0.71
CA MET A 21 -3.17 22.52 -0.21
C MET A 21 -2.76 21.39 -1.17
N PRO A 22 -1.45 21.10 -1.31
CA PRO A 22 -0.99 19.98 -2.11
C PRO A 22 -1.48 18.66 -1.50
N TYR A 23 -2.25 17.87 -2.25
CA TYR A 23 -2.87 16.64 -1.74
C TYR A 23 -2.42 15.39 -2.49
N ALA A 24 -2.19 15.51 -3.80
CA ALA A 24 -1.71 14.41 -4.63
C ALA A 24 -0.36 14.76 -5.25
N LEU A 25 0.57 13.81 -5.33
CA LEU A 25 1.93 14.03 -5.84
C LEU A 25 2.43 12.82 -6.63
N THR A 26 3.10 13.06 -7.75
CA THR A 26 3.67 11.99 -8.58
C THR A 26 4.85 12.50 -9.40
N LEU A 27 5.75 11.61 -9.85
CA LEU A 27 6.98 11.99 -10.54
C LEU A 27 7.25 11.20 -11.82
N TYR A 28 7.52 11.85 -12.94
CA TYR A 28 7.88 11.13 -14.16
C TYR A 28 8.95 11.90 -14.93
N ASN A 29 9.98 11.17 -15.36
CA ASN A 29 11.19 11.71 -15.96
C ASN A 29 11.82 12.83 -15.10
N ASP A 30 11.94 14.03 -15.65
CA ASP A 30 12.55 15.20 -15.04
C ASP A 30 11.53 16.09 -14.30
N ARG A 31 10.27 15.67 -14.19
CA ARG A 31 9.19 16.49 -13.64
C ARG A 31 8.50 15.85 -12.44
N VAL A 32 8.15 16.71 -11.48
CA VAL A 32 7.17 16.42 -10.44
C VAL A 32 5.82 17.01 -10.87
N PHE A 33 4.74 16.33 -10.52
CA PHE A 33 3.37 16.73 -10.77
C PHE A 33 2.62 16.68 -9.44
N TRP A 34 1.82 17.70 -9.14
CA TRP A 34 0.98 17.71 -7.95
C TRP A 34 -0.41 18.21 -8.26
N GLY A 35 -1.38 17.71 -7.51
CA GLY A 35 -2.74 18.21 -7.47
C GLY A 35 -2.98 18.95 -6.16
N ASP A 36 -3.55 20.16 -6.26
CA ASP A 36 -3.95 20.95 -5.11
C ASP A 36 -5.46 20.79 -4.87
N TRP A 37 -5.82 20.35 -3.66
CA TRP A 37 -7.21 20.04 -3.30
C TRP A 37 -8.11 21.27 -3.30
N ASN A 38 -7.58 22.43 -2.93
CA ASN A 38 -8.36 23.66 -2.76
C ASN A 38 -8.60 24.37 -4.09
N THR A 39 -7.62 24.35 -4.98
CA THR A 39 -7.69 25.06 -6.27
C THR A 39 -8.18 24.19 -7.42
N GLY A 40 -8.13 22.86 -7.28
CA GLY A 40 -8.52 21.95 -8.36
C GLY A 40 -7.56 21.97 -9.54
N ILE A 41 -6.30 22.38 -9.30
CA ILE A 41 -5.27 22.55 -10.32
C ILE A 41 -4.23 21.44 -10.19
N ILE A 42 -3.86 20.87 -11.32
CA ILE A 42 -2.68 20.01 -11.47
C ILE A 42 -1.56 20.83 -12.08
N GLU A 43 -0.44 20.93 -11.38
CA GLU A 43 0.75 21.62 -11.85
C GLU A 43 1.93 20.65 -12.02
N ALA A 44 2.94 21.08 -12.77
CA ALA A 44 4.20 20.37 -12.88
C ALA A 44 5.38 21.32 -12.93
N ALA A 45 6.48 20.91 -12.30
CA ALA A 45 7.76 21.62 -12.31
C ALA A 45 8.92 20.63 -12.49
N LYS A 46 10.12 21.12 -12.81
CA LYS A 46 11.32 20.29 -12.82
C LYS A 46 11.62 19.78 -11.41
N LYS A 47 11.93 18.48 -11.29
CA LYS A 47 12.13 17.80 -10.00
C LYS A 47 13.41 18.18 -9.24
N ILE A 48 14.37 18.82 -9.93
CA ILE A 48 15.70 19.10 -9.38
C ILE A 48 15.78 20.51 -8.78
N ASP A 49 15.13 21.49 -9.42
CA ASP A 49 15.27 22.91 -9.10
C ASP A 49 13.93 23.66 -9.01
N GLY A 50 12.79 22.98 -9.23
CA GLY A 50 11.47 23.60 -9.17
C GLY A 50 11.14 24.52 -10.35
N THR A 51 12.05 24.66 -11.33
CA THR A 51 11.86 25.57 -12.48
C THR A 51 10.83 25.03 -13.47
N ASN A 52 10.40 25.88 -14.40
CA ASN A 52 9.40 25.54 -15.42
C ASN A 52 8.09 25.00 -14.82
N ARG A 53 7.68 25.56 -13.68
CA ARG A 53 6.35 25.37 -13.08
C ARG A 53 5.29 25.81 -14.07
N LYS A 54 4.31 24.95 -14.32
CA LYS A 54 3.17 25.23 -15.19
C LYS A 54 1.94 24.45 -14.76
N THR A 55 0.77 25.01 -15.02
CA THR A 55 -0.49 24.28 -14.98
C THR A 55 -0.53 23.25 -16.11
N ILE A 56 -0.87 22.00 -15.76
CA ILE A 56 -1.10 20.90 -16.70
C ILE A 56 -2.59 20.77 -16.97
N HIS A 57 -3.41 20.88 -15.93
CA HIS A 57 -4.86 20.80 -16.01
C HIS A 57 -5.48 21.57 -14.84
N SER A 58 -6.72 22.02 -14.99
CA SER A 58 -7.48 22.71 -13.94
C SER A 58 -8.94 22.25 -13.95
N GLN A 59 -9.80 22.87 -13.15
CA GLN A 59 -11.24 22.59 -13.11
C GLN A 59 -11.61 21.21 -12.57
N PHE A 60 -10.81 20.69 -11.63
CA PHE A 60 -11.25 19.57 -10.80
C PHE A 60 -11.94 20.12 -9.56
N ASP A 61 -13.05 19.51 -9.15
CA ASP A 61 -13.70 19.89 -7.89
C ASP A 61 -12.81 19.53 -6.69
N TYR A 62 -12.25 18.32 -6.70
CA TYR A 62 -11.35 17.79 -5.67
C TYR A 62 -10.35 16.80 -6.27
N ILE A 63 -9.08 16.88 -5.89
CA ILE A 63 -8.01 15.97 -6.37
C ILE A 63 -7.53 15.09 -5.21
N SER A 64 -7.89 13.81 -5.21
CA SER A 64 -7.56 12.87 -4.13
C SER A 64 -6.26 12.10 -4.34
N ASP A 65 -5.95 11.70 -5.56
CA ASP A 65 -4.72 10.98 -5.91
C ASP A 65 -4.30 11.30 -7.34
N LEU A 66 -3.01 11.17 -7.63
CA LEU A 66 -2.42 11.46 -8.93
C LEU A 66 -1.34 10.42 -9.24
N LYS A 67 -1.48 9.77 -10.39
CA LYS A 67 -0.53 8.75 -10.83
C LYS A 67 -0.20 8.91 -12.30
N VAL A 68 1.09 8.91 -12.63
CA VAL A 68 1.50 8.77 -14.03
C VAL A 68 1.37 7.32 -14.43
N TYR A 69 0.60 7.08 -15.49
CA TYR A 69 0.47 5.79 -16.14
C TYR A 69 1.49 5.68 -17.28
N HIS A 70 2.57 4.92 -17.06
CA HIS A 70 3.59 4.68 -18.07
C HIS A 70 4.33 3.35 -17.80
N ARG A 71 4.66 2.57 -18.84
CA ARG A 71 5.31 1.25 -18.69
C ARG A 71 6.61 1.30 -17.87
N ALA A 72 7.43 2.34 -18.09
CA ALA A 72 8.70 2.51 -17.39
C ALA A 72 8.60 2.84 -15.88
N ARG A 73 7.41 3.08 -15.32
CA ARG A 73 7.23 3.30 -13.87
C ARG A 73 7.37 2.02 -13.03
N SER A 74 7.15 0.86 -13.64
CA SER A 74 7.22 -0.45 -13.00
C SER A 74 8.49 -1.18 -13.43
N SER A 75 9.64 -0.52 -13.29
CA SER A 75 10.95 -1.10 -13.61
C SER A 75 11.60 -1.76 -12.40
N GLY A 76 12.49 -2.71 -12.67
CA GLY A 76 13.19 -3.49 -11.65
C GLY A 76 12.68 -4.93 -11.57
N THR A 77 13.55 -5.80 -11.08
CA THR A 77 13.25 -7.21 -10.83
C THR A 77 13.66 -7.54 -9.41
N ASN A 78 12.92 -8.43 -8.76
CA ASN A 78 13.29 -9.02 -7.49
C ASN A 78 13.01 -10.52 -7.53
N GLN A 79 13.45 -11.24 -6.51
CA GLN A 79 13.27 -12.69 -6.42
C GLN A 79 11.79 -13.11 -6.39
N CYS A 80 10.89 -12.26 -5.89
CA CYS A 80 9.45 -12.52 -5.95
C CYS A 80 8.89 -12.55 -7.39
N GLY A 81 9.59 -11.93 -8.35
CA GLY A 81 9.18 -11.94 -9.76
C GLY A 81 9.34 -13.30 -10.45
N VAL A 82 10.06 -14.24 -9.84
CA VAL A 82 10.26 -15.61 -10.34
C VAL A 82 9.59 -16.56 -9.37
N ASP A 83 8.55 -17.27 -9.84
CA ASP A 83 7.81 -18.27 -9.06
C ASP A 83 7.35 -17.79 -7.67
N ASN A 84 7.01 -16.50 -7.53
CA ASN A 84 6.64 -15.88 -6.25
C ASN A 84 7.70 -16.08 -5.14
N GLY A 85 8.99 -16.24 -5.49
CA GLY A 85 10.06 -16.59 -4.55
C GLY A 85 9.85 -17.97 -3.89
N GLY A 86 9.05 -18.86 -4.47
CA GLY A 86 8.65 -20.13 -3.86
C GLY A 86 7.64 -19.98 -2.72
N CYS A 87 7.13 -18.78 -2.45
CA CYS A 87 6.14 -18.55 -1.40
C CYS A 87 4.78 -19.12 -1.80
N SER A 88 4.14 -19.85 -0.89
CA SER A 88 2.79 -20.39 -1.11
C SER A 88 1.70 -19.32 -1.24
N HIS A 89 1.89 -18.15 -0.61
CA HIS A 89 0.90 -17.07 -0.57
C HIS A 89 1.51 -15.71 -0.92
N LEU A 90 2.16 -15.04 0.03
CA LEU A 90 2.69 -13.68 -0.17
C LEU A 90 4.21 -13.70 -0.19
N CYS A 91 4.82 -13.07 -1.20
CA CYS A 91 6.25 -12.77 -1.24
C CYS A 91 6.48 -11.28 -1.01
N LEU A 92 7.16 -10.95 0.09
CA LEU A 92 7.42 -9.56 0.48
C LEU A 92 8.90 -9.23 0.21
N PRO A 93 9.21 -8.29 -0.70
CA PRO A 93 10.58 -7.89 -0.95
C PRO A 93 11.18 -7.19 0.28
N LEU A 94 12.45 -7.45 0.54
CA LEU A 94 13.22 -6.81 1.60
C LEU A 94 14.26 -5.85 1.01
N PRO A 95 14.76 -4.86 1.78
CA PRO A 95 15.87 -4.02 1.34
C PRO A 95 17.11 -4.86 0.98
N SER A 96 17.86 -4.45 -0.03
CA SER A 96 19.01 -5.23 -0.54
C SER A 96 20.21 -5.33 0.42
N ASP A 97 20.18 -4.64 1.56
CA ASP A 97 21.23 -4.75 2.59
C ASP A 97 20.98 -5.89 3.58
N THR A 98 19.82 -6.57 3.50
CA THR A 98 19.56 -7.77 4.28
C THR A 98 20.21 -9.00 3.64
N ARG A 99 20.59 -9.99 4.46
CA ARG A 99 21.21 -11.26 4.00
C ARG A 99 20.31 -12.06 3.03
N THR A 100 19.04 -11.71 2.94
CA THR A 100 18.00 -12.32 2.09
C THR A 100 17.20 -11.21 1.38
N ASP A 101 16.92 -11.34 0.09
CA ASP A 101 16.27 -10.27 -0.71
C ASP A 101 14.73 -10.19 -0.54
N TYR A 102 14.11 -11.16 0.13
CA TYR A 102 12.68 -11.25 0.34
C TYR A 102 12.34 -12.16 1.53
N ARG A 103 11.07 -12.18 1.93
CA ARG A 103 10.50 -13.17 2.87
C ARG A 103 9.09 -13.57 2.47
N CYS A 104 8.69 -14.80 2.77
CA CYS A 104 7.30 -15.20 2.63
C CYS A 104 6.45 -14.73 3.82
N ALA A 105 5.18 -14.45 3.56
CA ALA A 105 4.19 -14.11 4.56
C ALA A 105 2.85 -14.79 4.24
N CYS A 106 2.01 -14.90 5.27
CA CYS A 106 0.73 -15.58 5.18
C CYS A 106 -0.44 -14.60 5.28
N PRO A 107 -1.62 -14.96 4.75
CA PRO A 107 -2.84 -14.17 4.95
C PRO A 107 -3.14 -13.96 6.43
N THR A 108 -3.99 -12.98 6.74
CA THR A 108 -4.43 -12.72 8.11
C THR A 108 -4.92 -14.00 8.79
N HIS A 109 -4.36 -14.27 9.98
CA HIS A 109 -4.57 -15.44 10.84
C HIS A 109 -3.92 -16.75 10.39
N TYR A 110 -3.31 -16.82 9.22
CA TYR A 110 -2.52 -17.99 8.81
C TYR A 110 -1.13 -17.92 9.44
N ARG A 111 -0.52 -19.08 9.68
CA ARG A 111 0.82 -19.20 10.24
C ARG A 111 1.82 -19.62 9.17
N LEU A 112 2.98 -18.96 9.15
CA LEU A 112 4.11 -19.38 8.32
C LEU A 112 4.74 -20.64 8.91
N ASN A 113 4.97 -21.64 8.08
CA ASN A 113 5.58 -22.90 8.48
C ASN A 113 7.10 -22.76 8.65
N LYS A 114 7.70 -23.79 9.27
CA LYS A 114 9.14 -23.81 9.57
C LYS A 114 10.02 -23.81 8.31
N ASP A 115 9.46 -24.16 7.16
CA ASP A 115 10.13 -24.07 5.86
C ASP A 115 10.29 -22.62 5.36
N ASN A 116 9.62 -21.65 6.02
CA ASN A 116 9.55 -20.24 5.64
C ASN A 116 8.95 -19.99 4.25
N LEU A 117 8.20 -20.95 3.69
CA LEU A 117 7.61 -20.87 2.35
C LEU A 117 6.10 -21.15 2.37
N THR A 118 5.67 -22.15 3.15
CA THR A 118 4.27 -22.60 3.18
C THR A 118 3.50 -21.98 4.33
N CYS A 119 2.19 -21.79 4.13
CA CYS A 119 1.28 -21.29 5.15
C CYS A 119 0.28 -22.36 5.55
N SER A 120 -0.07 -22.37 6.84
CA SER A 120 -1.13 -23.21 7.39
C SER A 120 -2.24 -22.34 7.96
N GLU A 121 -3.48 -22.83 7.83
CA GLU A 121 -4.67 -22.19 8.38
C GLU A 121 -4.65 -22.18 9.92
N PRO A 122 -5.39 -21.26 10.58
CA PRO A 122 -5.48 -21.26 12.03
C PRO A 122 -6.22 -22.50 12.54
N GLU A 123 -5.60 -23.22 13.47
CA GLU A 123 -6.20 -24.40 14.13
C GLU A 123 -7.22 -23.98 15.20
N GLU A 124 -6.97 -22.84 15.87
CA GLU A 124 -7.82 -22.31 16.93
C GLU A 124 -8.24 -20.87 16.58
N PHE A 125 -9.55 -20.64 16.54
CA PHE A 125 -10.12 -19.34 16.29
C PHE A 125 -11.55 -19.24 16.83
N LEU A 126 -12.01 -18.00 17.00
CA LEU A 126 -13.40 -17.70 17.34
C LEU A 126 -14.07 -17.04 16.13
N LEU A 127 -15.25 -17.49 15.77
CA LEU A 127 -16.10 -16.79 14.81
C LEU A 127 -17.13 -15.95 15.55
N PHE A 128 -17.41 -14.77 15.02
CA PHE A 128 -18.49 -13.91 15.52
C PHE A 128 -19.29 -13.31 14.37
N ALA A 129 -20.58 -13.12 14.62
CA ALA A 129 -21.50 -12.55 13.65
C ALA A 129 -21.86 -11.11 14.02
N GLN A 130 -21.84 -10.24 13.01
CA GLN A 130 -22.49 -8.94 13.03
C GLN A 130 -23.66 -8.96 12.04
N LYS A 131 -24.48 -7.90 12.02
CA LYS A 131 -25.66 -7.82 11.14
C LYS A 131 -25.33 -8.12 9.66
N ASN A 132 -24.23 -7.57 9.17
CA ASN A 132 -23.83 -7.62 7.75
C ASN A 132 -22.41 -8.20 7.54
N ALA A 133 -21.81 -8.82 8.55
CA ALA A 133 -20.44 -9.33 8.47
C ALA A 133 -20.27 -10.53 9.38
N ILE A 134 -19.33 -11.40 9.02
CA ILE A 134 -18.82 -12.44 9.91
C ILE A 134 -17.34 -12.13 10.10
N GLY A 135 -16.90 -12.11 11.35
CA GLY A 135 -15.51 -11.91 11.70
C GLY A 135 -14.92 -13.18 12.31
N ARG A 136 -13.59 -13.25 12.26
CA ARG A 136 -12.78 -14.25 12.93
C ARG A 136 -11.86 -13.53 13.91
N ILE A 137 -11.61 -14.13 15.06
CA ILE A 137 -10.61 -13.69 16.04
C ILE A 137 -9.61 -14.83 16.23
N VAL A 138 -8.32 -14.51 16.21
CA VAL A 138 -7.26 -15.41 16.69
C VAL A 138 -6.61 -14.78 17.92
N VAL A 139 -6.48 -15.59 18.97
CA VAL A 139 -5.82 -15.18 20.22
C VAL A 139 -4.38 -15.68 20.15
N ALA A 140 -3.43 -14.76 20.06
CA ALA A 140 -2.02 -15.10 20.03
C ALA A 140 -1.25 -14.17 20.98
N ASN A 141 -0.47 -14.74 21.90
CA ASN A 141 0.37 -13.98 22.86
C ASN A 141 -0.38 -12.90 23.67
N GLY A 142 -1.67 -13.12 23.97
CA GLY A 142 -2.50 -12.15 24.70
C GLY A 142 -3.09 -11.03 23.84
N GLU A 143 -2.81 -11.02 22.53
CA GLU A 143 -3.44 -10.12 21.57
C GLU A 143 -4.63 -10.83 20.89
N CYS A 144 -5.74 -10.10 20.77
CA CYS A 144 -6.94 -10.54 20.07
C CYS A 144 -7.03 -9.80 18.74
N ASN A 145 -6.51 -10.41 17.69
CA ASN A 145 -6.59 -9.83 16.35
C ASN A 145 -7.89 -10.29 15.70
N ASP A 146 -8.79 -9.35 15.41
CA ASP A 146 -10.01 -9.61 14.67
C ASP A 146 -9.85 -9.25 13.20
N ALA A 147 -10.53 -10.01 12.34
CA ALA A 147 -10.56 -9.75 10.92
C ALA A 147 -11.93 -10.14 10.34
N ALA A 148 -12.48 -9.28 9.49
CA ALA A 148 -13.66 -9.62 8.71
C ALA A 148 -13.33 -10.74 7.71
N ILE A 149 -14.18 -11.77 7.65
CA ILE A 149 -14.14 -12.75 6.58
C ILE A 149 -14.85 -12.08 5.38
N PRO A 150 -14.21 -12.00 4.20
CA PRO A 150 -14.72 -11.23 3.06
C PRO A 150 -15.87 -11.96 2.34
N LEU A 151 -16.99 -12.14 3.04
CA LEU A 151 -18.23 -12.68 2.50
C LEU A 151 -19.08 -11.55 1.93
N THR A 152 -19.60 -11.75 0.73
CA THR A 152 -20.49 -10.79 0.07
C THR A 152 -21.95 -11.16 0.28
N GLY A 153 -22.85 -10.18 0.24
CA GLY A 153 -24.31 -10.41 0.28
C GLY A 153 -24.93 -10.64 1.65
N LEU A 154 -24.17 -10.53 2.74
CA LEU A 154 -24.70 -10.62 4.12
C LEU A 154 -25.60 -9.42 4.46
N LYS A 155 -26.81 -9.67 4.98
CA LYS A 155 -27.80 -8.62 5.33
C LYS A 155 -28.33 -8.66 6.76
N SER A 156 -28.47 -9.86 7.33
CA SER A 156 -29.02 -10.06 8.67
C SER A 156 -28.58 -11.42 9.19
N VAL A 157 -27.27 -11.60 9.40
CA VAL A 157 -26.74 -12.83 10.01
C VAL A 157 -27.30 -12.94 11.43
N ARG A 158 -27.94 -14.07 11.75
CA ARG A 158 -28.56 -14.33 13.06
C ARG A 158 -27.84 -15.40 13.87
N ALA A 159 -27.30 -16.40 13.18
CA ALA A 159 -26.58 -17.51 13.77
C ALA A 159 -25.46 -17.91 12.81
N ILE A 160 -24.40 -18.50 13.37
CA ILE A 160 -23.25 -19.03 12.65
C ILE A 160 -22.90 -20.38 13.23
N GLU A 161 -22.44 -21.27 12.37
CA GLU A 161 -21.92 -22.60 12.71
C GLU A 161 -20.72 -22.86 11.79
N TYR A 162 -19.77 -23.67 12.25
CA TYR A 162 -18.56 -24.02 11.53
C TYR A 162 -18.39 -25.54 11.51
N ASP A 163 -18.17 -26.09 10.31
CA ASP A 163 -17.85 -27.49 10.09
C ASP A 163 -16.32 -27.62 9.87
N PRO A 164 -15.57 -28.28 10.79
CA PRO A 164 -14.11 -28.35 10.74
C PRO A 164 -13.51 -29.15 9.58
#